data_AF-A0A0R3TCZ5-F1
#
_entry.id   AF-A0A0R3TCZ5-F1
#
_cell.length_a   1.000
_cell.length_b   1.000
_cell.length_c   1.000
_cell.angle_alpha   90.00
_cell.angle_beta   90.00
_cell.angle_gamma   90.00
#
_symmetry.space_group_name_H-M   'P 1'
#
loop_
_entity.id
_entity.type
_entity.pdbx_description
1 polymer ?
#
loop_
_entity_poly.entity_id
_entity_poly.type
_entity_poly.pdbx_seq_one_letter_code
_entity_poly.pdbx_strand_id
1 'polypeptide(L)'
;MSKAPEIVSEVADFNRSGLNHVEPEVKNPLPTPDDVAKEKIEADLMKEIEQGTKLKHTTTTEKVYIPSAEEIKEEKIEAQKNPHARS
;
A
#
# COMPACT_ATOMS: atom_id res chain seq x y z
N MET A 1 -27.04 -5.45 -31.36
CA MET A 1 -26.45 -4.19 -31.85
C MET A 1 -27.48 -3.60 -32.80
N SER A 2 -28.09 -2.45 -32.54
CA SER A 2 -27.49 -1.13 -32.72
C SER A 2 -28.38 -0.06 -32.09
N LYS A 3 -28.03 0.44 -30.90
CA LYS A 3 -28.69 1.58 -30.25
C LYS A 3 -28.11 2.94 -30.69
N ALA A 4 -26.98 2.91 -31.40
CA ALA A 4 -26.24 4.09 -31.83
C ALA A 4 -27.03 5.10 -32.69
N PRO A 5 -27.81 4.71 -33.73
CA PRO A 5 -28.49 5.69 -34.56
C PRO A 5 -29.61 6.43 -33.82
N GLU A 6 -30.27 5.76 -32.88
CA GLU A 6 -31.38 6.32 -32.09
C GLU A 6 -30.90 7.38 -31.08
N ILE A 7 -29.74 7.16 -30.45
CA ILE A 7 -29.12 8.10 -29.52
C ILE A 7 -28.70 9.39 -30.25
N VAL A 8 -28.23 9.28 -31.51
CA VAL A 8 -27.82 10.45 -32.30
C VAL A 8 -29.01 11.34 -32.65
N SER A 9 -30.17 10.76 -32.97
CA SER A 9 -31.40 11.53 -33.19
C SER A 9 -31.92 12.20 -31.91
N GLU A 10 -31.94 11.50 -30.77
CA GLU A 10 -32.38 12.10 -29.50
C GLU A 10 -31.50 13.29 -29.07
N VAL A 11 -30.20 13.22 -29.32
CA VAL A 11 -29.27 14.32 -28.99
C VAL A 11 -29.45 15.50 -29.95
N ALA A 12 -29.79 15.25 -31.22
CA ALA A 12 -30.04 16.31 -32.19
C ALA A 12 -31.29 17.14 -31.85
N ASP A 13 -32.33 16.50 -31.32
CA ASP A 13 -33.60 17.14 -30.93
C ASP A 13 -33.63 17.59 -29.46
N PHE A 14 -32.50 17.53 -28.76
CA PHE A 14 -32.43 17.83 -27.34
C PHE A 14 -32.74 19.29 -27.02
N ASN A 15 -33.84 19.52 -26.28
CA ASN A 15 -34.25 20.85 -25.86
C ASN A 15 -33.62 21.28 -24.53
N ARG A 16 -32.59 22.14 -24.61
CA ARG A 16 -31.93 22.73 -23.44
C ARG A 16 -32.84 23.65 -22.61
N SER A 17 -33.87 24.26 -23.20
CA SER A 17 -34.78 25.15 -22.46
C SER A 17 -35.75 24.39 -21.55
N GLY A 18 -35.89 23.08 -21.74
CA GLY A 18 -36.66 22.19 -20.86
C GLY A 18 -35.89 21.72 -19.63
N LEU A 19 -34.62 22.12 -19.48
CA LEU A 19 -33.84 21.80 -18.29
C LEU A 19 -34.26 22.71 -17.12
N ASN A 20 -34.50 22.08 -15.97
CA ASN A 20 -34.72 22.82 -14.73
C ASN A 20 -33.45 23.58 -14.36
N HIS A 21 -33.60 24.85 -14.00
CA HIS A 21 -32.51 25.61 -13.41
C HIS A 21 -32.15 25.01 -12.05
N VAL A 22 -30.88 24.70 -11.84
CA VAL A 22 -30.33 24.27 -10.56
C VAL A 22 -29.20 25.22 -10.21
N GLU A 23 -29.32 25.91 -9.09
CA GLU A 23 -28.21 26.64 -8.50
C GLU A 23 -27.28 25.65 -7.80
N PRO A 24 -25.98 25.59 -8.17
CA PRO A 24 -25.04 24.68 -7.54
C PRO A 24 -24.76 25.14 -6.11
N GLU A 25 -25.13 24.33 -5.12
CA GLU A 25 -24.73 24.54 -3.73
C GLU A 25 -23.30 24.04 -3.49
N VAL A 26 -22.41 24.95 -3.08
CA VAL A 26 -21.06 24.60 -2.63
C VAL A 26 -21.14 24.16 -1.17
N LYS A 27 -21.07 22.85 -0.93
CA LYS A 27 -20.94 22.31 0.42
C LYS A 27 -19.52 22.54 0.92
N ASN A 28 -19.36 23.47 1.85
CA ASN A 28 -18.11 23.69 2.59
C ASN A 28 -18.31 23.40 4.08
N PRO A 29 -18.61 22.14 4.47
CA PRO A 29 -18.76 21.80 5.87
C PRO A 29 -17.44 22.02 6.59
N LEU A 30 -17.51 22.60 7.79
CA LEU A 30 -16.36 22.67 8.66
C LEU A 30 -15.96 21.25 9.11
N PRO A 31 -14.67 20.98 9.34
CA PRO A 31 -14.25 19.72 9.95
C PRO A 31 -14.95 19.54 11.30
N THR A 32 -15.28 18.29 11.61
CA THR A 32 -15.87 17.95 12.90
C THR A 32 -14.82 18.00 14.01
N PRO A 33 -15.22 18.11 15.29
CA PRO A 33 -14.29 17.99 16.41
C PRO A 33 -13.51 16.67 16.39
N ASP A 34 -14.12 15.59 15.90
CA ASP A 34 -13.48 14.28 15.78
C ASP A 34 -12.39 14.28 14.70
N ASP A 35 -12.60 15.00 13.59
CA ASP A 35 -11.60 15.13 12.52
C ASP A 35 -10.34 15.83 13.04
N VAL A 36 -10.52 16.93 13.78
CA VAL A 36 -9.42 17.68 14.40
C VAL A 36 -8.71 16.84 15.46
N ALA A 37 -9.46 16.08 16.27
CA ALA A 37 -8.89 15.21 17.29
C ALA A 37 -8.02 14.11 16.67
N LYS A 38 -8.48 13.49 15.58
CA LYS A 38 -7.71 12.46 14.85
C LYS A 38 -6.42 13.04 14.26
N GLU A 39 -6.50 14.18 13.59
CA GLU A 39 -5.31 14.84 13.02
C GLU A 39 -4.26 15.14 14.09
N LYS A 40 -4.71 15.61 15.27
CA LYS A 40 -3.81 15.86 16.39
C LYS A 40 -3.12 14.59 16.88
N ILE A 41 -3.84 13.48 17.02
CA ILE A 41 -3.27 12.19 17.45
C ILE A 41 -2.21 11.72 16.44
N GLU A 42 -2.51 11.82 15.15
CA GLU A 42 -1.57 11.42 14.09
C GLU A 42 -0.31 12.29 14.11
N ALA A 43 -0.46 13.61 14.21
CA ALA A 43 0.66 14.54 14.29
C ALA A 43 1.54 14.28 15.53
N ASP A 44 0.92 14.03 16.69
CA ASP A 44 1.63 13.71 17.92
C ASP A 44 2.42 12.39 17.80
N LEU A 45 1.82 11.35 17.20
CA LEU A 45 2.48 10.06 16.95
C LEU A 45 3.67 10.19 16.00
N MET A 46 3.50 10.91 14.88
CA MET A 46 4.58 11.15 13.92
C MET A 46 5.76 11.85 14.58
N LYS A 47 5.47 12.88 15.38
CA LYS A 47 6.48 13.63 16.13
C LYS A 47 7.22 12.76 17.16
N GLU A 48 6.53 11.83 17.82
CA GLU A 48 7.16 10.88 18.75
C GLU A 48 8.10 9.90 18.01
N ILE A 49 7.67 9.39 16.86
CA ILE A 49 8.48 8.50 16.02
C ILE A 49 9.74 9.23 15.51
N GLU A 50 9.61 10.47 15.04
CA GLU A 50 10.73 11.29 14.57
C GLU A 50 11.76 11.57 15.66
N GLN A 51 11.32 11.80 16.90
CA GLN A 51 12.23 11.99 18.03
C GLN A 51 13.00 10.72 18.40
N GLY A 52 12.45 9.56 18.05
CA GLY A 52 13.01 8.26 18.36
C GLY A 52 13.00 7.97 19.86
N THR A 53 13.35 6.73 20.20
CA THR A 53 13.44 6.29 21.60
C THR A 53 14.88 6.03 22.01
N LYS A 54 15.22 6.40 23.26
CA LYS A 54 16.50 6.04 23.87
C LYS A 54 16.44 4.60 24.37
N LEU A 55 16.61 3.65 23.45
CA LEU A 55 16.68 2.24 23.80
C LEU A 55 17.97 1.92 24.56
N LYS A 56 17.89 0.98 25.50
CA LYS A 56 19.08 0.50 26.23
C LYS A 56 19.98 -0.28 25.26
N HIS A 57 21.28 -0.06 25.37
CA HIS A 57 22.25 -0.84 24.60
C HIS A 57 22.11 -2.33 24.94
N THR A 58 21.99 -3.16 23.91
CA THR A 58 22.02 -4.62 24.01
C THR A 58 23.13 -5.15 23.10
N THR A 59 23.90 -6.11 23.59
CA THR A 59 24.97 -6.74 22.80
C THR A 59 24.38 -7.91 22.03
N THR A 60 24.28 -7.78 20.71
CA THR A 60 23.84 -8.88 19.82
C THR A 60 25.03 -9.76 19.45
N THR A 61 24.94 -11.06 19.69
CA THR A 61 25.93 -12.05 19.26
C THR A 61 25.52 -12.64 17.91
N GLU A 62 26.12 -12.14 16.83
CA GLU A 62 25.99 -12.73 15.51
C GLU A 62 26.87 -13.99 15.41
N LYS A 63 26.24 -15.16 15.31
CA LYS A 63 26.97 -16.41 15.06
C LYS A 63 27.36 -16.45 13.58
N VAL A 64 28.55 -15.99 13.26
CA VAL A 64 29.16 -16.22 11.95
C VAL A 64 29.59 -17.69 11.91
N TYR A 65 28.71 -18.55 11.42
CA TYR A 65 29.07 -19.94 11.11
C TYR A 65 29.81 -19.95 9.77
N ILE A 66 31.13 -20.14 9.83
CA ILE A 66 31.93 -20.47 8.67
C ILE A 66 32.00 -21.99 8.63
N PRO A 67 31.41 -22.66 7.63
CA PRO A 67 31.51 -24.10 7.52
C PRO A 67 32.99 -24.51 7.39
N SER A 68 33.36 -25.57 8.08
CA SER A 68 34.69 -26.16 8.00
C SER A 68 34.94 -26.77 6.61
N ALA A 69 36.21 -26.92 6.26
CA ALA A 69 36.59 -27.57 5.01
C ALA A 69 36.14 -29.05 4.93
N GLU A 70 35.85 -29.69 6.06
CA GLU A 70 35.33 -31.06 6.12
C GLU A 70 33.83 -31.08 5.81
N GLU A 71 33.03 -30.22 6.44
CA GLU A 71 31.59 -30.09 6.18
C GLU A 71 31.30 -29.77 4.70
N ILE A 72 32.12 -28.90 4.07
CA ILE A 72 32.01 -28.58 2.63
C ILE A 72 32.30 -29.82 1.76
N LYS A 73 33.28 -30.64 2.15
CA LYS A 73 33.64 -31.85 1.39
C LYS A 73 32.56 -32.92 1.55
N GLU A 74 32.04 -33.10 2.75
CA GLU A 74 30.97 -34.03 3.04
C GLU A 74 29.70 -33.68 2.25
N GLU A 75 29.29 -32.40 2.24
CA GLU A 75 28.16 -31.92 1.43
C GLU A 75 28.39 -32.21 -0.06
N LYS A 76 29.60 -31.95 -0.57
CA LYS A 76 29.94 -32.21 -1.98
C LYS A 76 29.86 -33.70 -2.32
N ILE A 77 30.31 -34.57 -1.43
CA ILE A 77 30.26 -36.03 -1.60
C ILE A 77 28.81 -36.51 -1.54
N GLU A 78 28.01 -36.01 -0.60
CA GLU A 78 26.61 -36.35 -0.44
C GLU A 78 25.78 -35.89 -1.65
N ALA A 79 26.00 -34.67 -2.14
CA ALA A 79 25.39 -34.13 -3.35
C ALA A 79 25.75 -34.97 -4.60
N GLN A 80 26.97 -35.50 -4.68
CA GLN A 80 27.39 -36.38 -5.77
C GLN A 80 26.83 -37.81 -5.64
N LYS A 81 26.62 -38.30 -4.42
CA LYS A 81 25.98 -39.60 -4.16
C LYS A 81 24.47 -39.58 -4.38
N ASN A 82 23.83 -38.41 -4.22
CA ASN A 82 22.40 -38.24 -4.41
C ASN A 82 22.06 -37.15 -5.45
N PRO A 83 22.39 -37.36 -6.74
CA PRO A 83 22.18 -36.35 -7.78
C PRO A 83 20.69 -36.14 -8.16
N HIS A 84 19.77 -37.00 -7.68
CA HIS A 84 18.35 -36.95 -8.06
C HIS A 84 17.44 -36.27 -7.02
N ALA A 85 17.95 -35.89 -5.83
CA ALA A 85 17.13 -35.29 -4.76
C ALA A 85 16.77 -33.80 -4.98
N ARG A 86 17.19 -33.20 -6.10
CA ARG A 86 16.91 -31.80 -6.47
C ARG A 86 15.94 -31.66 -7.66
N SER A 87 15.26 -32.74 -8.05
CA SER A 87 14.20 -32.71 -9.08
C SER A 87 12.80 -32.77 -8.50
#